data_AF-A0A1L4BWX3-F1
#
_entry.id   AF-A0A1L4BWX3-F1
#
_cell.length_a   1.000
_cell.length_b   1.000
_cell.length_c   1.000
_cell.angle_alpha   90.00
_cell.angle_beta   90.00
_cell.angle_gamma   90.00
#
_symmetry.space_group_name_H-M   'P 1'
#
loop_
_entity.id
_entity.type
_entity.pdbx_description
1 polymer ?
#
loop_
_entity_poly.entity_id
_entity_poly.type
_entity_poly.pdbx_seq_one_letter_code
_entity_poly.pdbx_strand_id
1 'polypeptide(L)'
;MDKYTEIHEKLDFLLEDHGVKFDDSRLDKQTLHSLHVKADKLLKAHKCTIPEGDESVGALQPKLNRLISGHGKTFDASDLDPESLNTVVEKLTVLVGAHGEHS
;
A
#
# COMPACT_ATOMS: atom_id res chain seq x y z
N MET A 1 15.12 -5.02 -9.47
CA MET A 1 14.57 -4.78 -8.12
C MET A 1 13.53 -5.85 -7.86
N ASP A 2 13.55 -6.50 -6.70
CA ASP A 2 12.50 -7.44 -6.33
C ASP A 2 11.20 -6.71 -5.96
N LYS A 3 10.07 -7.41 -6.03
CA LYS A 3 8.76 -6.79 -5.81
C LYS A 3 8.57 -6.27 -4.39
N TYR A 4 9.15 -6.91 -3.39
CA TYR A 4 9.06 -6.44 -2.00
C TYR A 4 9.79 -5.11 -1.82
N THR A 5 11.01 -4.98 -2.35
CA THR A 5 11.75 -3.71 -2.33
C THR A 5 10.96 -2.59 -3.00
N GLU A 6 10.43 -2.81 -4.20
CA GLU A 6 9.62 -1.81 -4.93
C GLU A 6 8.38 -1.39 -4.13
N ILE A 7 7.67 -2.36 -3.54
CA ILE A 7 6.48 -2.10 -2.73
C ILE A 7 6.85 -1.31 -1.47
N HIS A 8 7.95 -1.68 -0.80
CA HIS A 8 8.41 -0.97 0.39
C HIS A 8 8.76 0.48 0.10
N GLU A 9 9.49 0.77 -0.98
CA GLU A 9 9.84 2.14 -1.36
C GLU A 9 8.59 3.00 -1.58
N LYS A 10 7.57 2.46 -2.26
CA LYS A 10 6.29 3.16 -2.48
C LYS A 10 5.53 3.38 -1.17
N LEU A 11 5.46 2.36 -0.30
CA LEU A 11 4.80 2.48 1.00
C LEU A 11 5.52 3.47 1.93
N ASP A 12 6.85 3.47 1.92
CA ASP A 12 7.68 4.37 2.72
C ASP A 12 7.52 5.81 2.26
N PHE A 13 7.56 6.06 0.94
CA PHE A 13 7.22 7.36 0.37
C PHE A 13 5.84 7.85 0.83
N LEU A 14 4.81 7.01 0.72
CA LEU A 14 3.45 7.38 1.13
C LEU A 14 3.36 7.63 2.64
N LEU A 15 4.09 6.88 3.47
CA LEU A 15 4.11 7.08 4.92
C LEU A 15 4.75 8.42 5.26
N GLU A 16 5.89 8.72 4.65
CA GLU A 16 6.61 9.97 4.83
C GLU A 16 5.82 11.18 4.37
N ASP A 17 5.16 11.10 3.20
CA ASP A 17 4.31 12.17 2.66
C ASP A 17 3.14 12.51 3.62
N HIS A 18 2.62 11.50 4.32
CA HIS A 18 1.59 11.68 5.36
C HIS A 18 2.16 12.04 6.74
N GLY A 19 3.45 12.33 6.85
CA GLY A 19 4.12 12.67 8.11
C GLY A 19 4.23 11.51 9.10
N VAL A 20 4.08 10.27 8.64
CA VAL A 20 4.17 9.07 9.48
C VAL A 20 5.62 8.60 9.54
N LYS A 21 6.28 8.86 10.67
CA LYS A 21 7.56 8.22 10.98
C LYS A 21 7.32 6.76 11.35
N PHE A 22 7.81 5.85 10.52
CA PHE A 22 7.66 4.41 10.71
C PHE A 22 9.01 3.76 10.97
N ASP A 23 9.16 3.13 12.14
CA ASP A 23 10.35 2.33 12.47
C ASP A 23 10.13 0.89 11.97
N ASP A 24 10.81 0.53 10.89
CA ASP A 24 10.76 -0.80 10.29
C ASP A 24 11.95 -1.69 10.66
N SER A 25 12.79 -1.27 11.62
CA SER A 25 14.03 -1.97 12.01
C SER A 25 13.81 -3.41 12.49
N ARG A 26 12.61 -3.74 12.97
CA ARG A 26 12.22 -5.06 13.47
C ARG A 26 11.39 -5.88 12.50
N LEU A 27 11.09 -5.36 11.31
CA LEU A 27 10.28 -6.04 10.31
C LEU A 27 11.16 -6.73 9.28
N ASP A 28 10.77 -7.95 8.92
CA ASP A 28 11.34 -8.64 7.78
C ASP A 28 10.75 -8.05 6.48
N LYS A 29 11.58 -7.36 5.71
CA LYS A 29 11.20 -6.68 4.46
C LYS A 29 10.87 -7.64 3.31
N GLN A 30 11.07 -8.95 3.49
CA GLN A 30 10.75 -9.97 2.49
C GLN A 30 9.52 -10.81 2.88
N THR A 31 8.58 -10.20 3.62
CA THR A 31 7.36 -10.85 4.10
C THR A 31 6.12 -10.02 3.79
N LEU A 32 4.99 -10.68 3.57
CA LEU A 32 3.70 -9.99 3.42
C LEU A 32 3.34 -9.23 4.70
N HIS A 33 3.66 -9.79 5.87
CA HIS A 33 3.43 -9.16 7.17
C HIS A 33 3.92 -7.70 7.20
N SER A 34 5.16 -7.44 6.77
CA SER A 34 5.71 -6.08 6.78
C SER A 34 4.98 -5.13 5.82
N LEU A 35 4.48 -5.63 4.69
CA LEU A 35 3.62 -4.88 3.77
C LEU A 35 2.27 -4.53 4.42
N HIS A 36 1.63 -5.51 5.07
CA HIS A 36 0.35 -5.29 5.76
C HIS A 36 0.48 -4.27 6.89
N VAL A 37 1.56 -4.35 7.70
CA VAL A 37 1.79 -3.39 8.79
C VAL A 37 1.93 -1.97 8.26
N LYS A 38 2.69 -1.76 7.18
CA LYS A 38 2.84 -0.44 6.55
C LYS A 38 1.52 0.07 5.96
N ALA A 39 0.77 -0.78 5.24
CA ALA A 39 -0.54 -0.43 4.69
C ALA A 39 -1.56 -0.05 5.80
N ASP A 40 -1.54 -0.75 6.94
CA ASP A 40 -2.41 -0.45 8.09
C ASP A 40 -2.06 0.90 8.73
N LYS A 41 -0.77 1.25 8.76
CA LYS A 41 -0.33 2.56 9.24
C LYS A 41 -0.79 3.68 8.32
N LEU A 42 -0.72 3.49 7.01
CA LEU A 42 -1.28 4.43 6.03
C LEU A 42 -2.79 4.59 6.22
N LEU A 43 -3.54 3.49 6.33
CA LEU A 43 -4.99 3.55 6.56
C LEU A 43 -5.34 4.35 7.82
N LYS A 44 -4.58 4.16 8.91
CA LYS A 44 -4.74 4.94 10.14
C LYS A 44 -4.44 6.43 9.92
N ALA A 45 -3.42 6.77 9.14
CA ALA A 45 -3.09 8.16 8.80
C ALA A 45 -4.25 8.84 8.04
N HIS A 46 -4.90 8.10 7.14
CA HIS A 46 -6.11 8.55 6.43
C HIS A 46 -7.41 8.48 7.24
N LYS A 47 -7.37 8.02 8.50
CA LYS A 47 -8.56 7.74 9.33
C LYS A 47 -9.54 6.77 8.66
N CYS A 48 -9.03 5.88 7.80
CA CYS A 48 -9.81 4.80 7.20
C CYS A 48 -9.93 3.61 8.16
N THR A 49 -11.06 2.91 8.12
CA THR A 49 -11.17 1.63 8.81
C THR A 49 -10.30 0.59 8.11
N ILE A 50 -9.56 -0.20 8.90
CA ILE A 50 -8.75 -1.31 8.39
C ILE A 50 -9.69 -2.49 8.09
N PRO A 51 -9.71 -3.00 6.84
CA PRO A 51 -10.41 -4.24 6.52
C PRO A 51 -9.92 -5.40 7.38
N GLU A 52 -10.83 -6.25 7.83
CA GLU A 52 -10.48 -7.55 8.38
C GLU A 52 -9.95 -8.47 7.27
N GLY A 53 -9.01 -9.35 7.60
CA GLY A 53 -8.38 -10.26 6.65
C GLY A 53 -7.16 -10.95 7.26
N ASP A 54 -6.60 -11.90 6.52
CA ASP A 54 -5.32 -12.52 6.81
C ASP A 54 -4.15 -11.68 6.26
N GLU A 55 -2.95 -12.25 6.26
CA GLU A 55 -1.73 -11.63 5.73
C GLU A 55 -1.40 -12.12 4.30
N SER A 56 -2.43 -12.41 3.50
CA SER A 56 -2.28 -12.79 2.09
C SER A 56 -2.19 -11.58 1.15
N VAL A 57 -1.72 -11.81 -0.08
CA VAL A 57 -1.74 -10.78 -1.14
C VAL A 57 -3.16 -10.31 -1.41
N GLY A 58 -4.13 -11.23 -1.50
CA GLY A 58 -5.55 -10.90 -1.63
C GLY A 58 -6.05 -9.95 -0.54
N ALA A 59 -5.61 -10.11 0.69
CA ALA A 59 -5.99 -9.24 1.81
C ALA A 59 -5.31 -7.85 1.80
N LEU A 60 -4.21 -7.65 1.04
CA LEU A 60 -3.67 -6.30 0.78
C LEU A 60 -4.57 -5.51 -0.17
N GLN A 61 -5.23 -6.17 -1.12
CA GLN A 61 -6.05 -5.53 -2.15
C GLN A 61 -7.14 -4.59 -1.59
N PRO A 62 -7.99 -5.01 -0.63
CA PRO A 62 -9.00 -4.12 -0.06
C PRO A 62 -8.40 -2.98 0.77
N LYS A 63 -7.21 -3.16 1.37
CA LYS A 63 -6.50 -2.09 2.09
C LYS A 63 -6.10 -0.97 1.12
N LEU A 64 -5.47 -1.35 0.00
CA LEU A 64 -5.05 -0.40 -1.03
C LEU A 64 -6.22 0.25 -1.73
N ASN A 65 -7.31 -0.49 -2.00
CA ASN A 65 -8.53 0.09 -2.56
C ASN A 65 -9.10 1.21 -1.68
N ARG A 66 -9.11 1.03 -0.35
CA ARG A 66 -9.57 2.06 0.58
C ARG A 66 -8.68 3.29 0.56
N LEU A 67 -7.37 3.12 0.49
CA LEU A 67 -6.44 4.25 0.33
C LEU A 67 -6.70 4.99 -0.98
N ILE A 68 -6.91 4.27 -2.09
CA ILE A 68 -7.18 4.87 -3.41
C ILE A 68 -8.49 5.68 -3.37
N SER A 69 -9.55 5.10 -2.80
CA SER A 69 -10.82 5.82 -2.60
C SER A 69 -10.68 7.00 -1.65
N GLY A 70 -9.83 6.91 -0.62
CA GLY A 70 -9.50 8.00 0.30
C GLY A 70 -8.87 9.22 -0.42
N HIS A 71 -8.21 8.98 -1.55
CA HIS A 71 -7.68 10.02 -2.45
C HIS A 71 -8.65 10.45 -3.55
N GLY A 72 -9.91 10.01 -3.51
CA GLY A 72 -10.90 10.29 -4.54
C GLY A 72 -10.56 9.69 -5.91
N LYS A 73 -9.68 8.67 -5.94
CA LYS A 73 -9.30 7.95 -7.16
C LYS A 73 -10.08 6.65 -7.27
N THR A 74 -10.07 6.07 -8.47
CA THR A 74 -10.60 4.73 -8.77
C THR A 74 -9.53 3.90 -9.44
N PHE A 75 -9.56 2.58 -9.23
CA PHE A 75 -8.65 1.65 -9.87
C PHE A 75 -9.46 0.48 -10.42
N ASP A 76 -9.40 0.27 -11.73
CA ASP A 76 -10.00 -0.89 -12.38
C ASP A 76 -9.02 -2.06 -12.33
N ALA A 77 -9.42 -3.12 -11.64
CA ALA A 77 -8.62 -4.33 -11.48
C ALA A 77 -9.23 -5.54 -12.20
N SER A 78 -10.21 -5.33 -13.09
CA SER A 78 -11.02 -6.41 -13.67
C SER A 78 -10.20 -7.43 -14.45
N ASP A 79 -9.09 -7.00 -15.08
CA ASP A 79 -8.19 -7.84 -15.86
C ASP A 79 -6.90 -8.23 -15.10
N LEU A 80 -6.85 -7.98 -13.79
CA LEU A 80 -5.66 -8.20 -12.97
C LEU A 80 -5.85 -9.34 -11.96
N ASP A 81 -4.77 -10.06 -11.67
CA ASP A 81 -4.77 -11.14 -10.67
C ASP A 81 -4.71 -10.58 -9.24
N PRO A 82 -5.76 -10.73 -8.41
CA PRO A 82 -5.79 -10.20 -7.06
C PRO A 82 -4.73 -10.81 -6.13
N GLU A 83 -4.21 -12.00 -6.43
CA GLU A 83 -3.14 -12.66 -5.65
C GLU A 83 -1.73 -12.28 -6.12
N SER A 84 -1.62 -11.36 -7.10
CA SER A 84 -0.34 -10.91 -7.64
C SER A 84 0.22 -9.69 -6.93
N LEU A 85 1.51 -9.74 -6.58
CA LEU A 85 2.27 -8.56 -6.15
C LEU A 85 2.37 -7.50 -7.24
N ASN A 86 2.20 -7.85 -8.52
CA ASN A 86 2.15 -6.86 -9.60
C ASN A 86 0.93 -5.95 -9.47
N THR A 87 -0.24 -6.51 -9.15
CA THR A 87 -1.46 -5.74 -8.90
C THR A 87 -1.32 -4.82 -7.68
N VAL A 88 -0.60 -5.26 -6.66
CA VAL A 88 -0.23 -4.41 -5.51
C VAL A 88 0.63 -3.22 -5.96
N VAL A 89 1.65 -3.47 -6.78
CA VAL A 89 2.53 -2.43 -7.34
C VAL A 89 1.76 -1.40 -8.18
N GLU A 90 0.83 -1.86 -9.03
CA GLU A 90 0.02 -0.97 -9.87
C GLU A 90 -0.87 -0.05 -9.02
N LYS A 91 -1.53 -0.60 -8.00
CA LYS A 91 -2.33 0.18 -7.04
C LYS A 91 -1.48 1.21 -6.29
N LEU A 92 -0.30 0.82 -5.83
CA LEU A 92 0.62 1.74 -5.17
C LEU A 92 1.14 2.82 -6.11
N THR A 93 1.30 2.52 -7.40
CA THR A 93 1.68 3.52 -8.40
C THR A 93 0.59 4.57 -8.59
N VAL A 94 -0.69 4.18 -8.58
CA VAL A 94 -1.80 5.14 -8.57
C VAL A 94 -1.81 5.99 -7.30
N LEU A 95 -1.55 5.38 -6.14
CA LEU A 95 -1.44 6.12 -4.87
C LEU A 95 -0.31 7.13 -4.91
N VAL A 96 0.92 6.72 -5.24
CA VAL A 96 2.08 7.62 -5.36
C VAL A 96 1.79 8.75 -6.36
N GLY A 97 1.19 8.44 -7.50
CA GLY A 97 0.79 9.44 -8.50
C GLY A 97 -0.24 10.45 -7.99
N ALA A 98 -1.09 10.09 -7.01
CA ALA A 98 -2.02 11.03 -6.38
C ALA A 98 -1.33 12.09 -5.51
N HIS A 99 -0.10 11.83 -5.06
CA HIS A 99 0.74 12.76 -4.29
C HIS A 99 1.75 13.51 -5.16
N GLY A 100 1.91 13.11 -6.42
CA GLY A 100 3.03 13.48 -7.29
C GLY A 100 2.77 14.55 -8.36
N GLU A 101 1.78 15.45 -8.21
CA GLU A 101 1.66 16.64 -9.09
C GLU A 101 2.37 17.90 -8.54
N HIS A 102 3.29 17.74 -7.59
CA HIS A 102 4.20 18.82 -7.17
C HIS A 102 5.60 18.27 -6.85
N SER A 103 6.44 18.15 -7.88
CA SER A 103 7.89 18.28 -7.74
C SER A 103 8.35 19.49 -8.53
#